data_AF-C3MD59-F1
#
_entry.id   AF-C3MD59-F1
#
_cell.length_a   1.000
_cell.length_b   1.000
_cell.length_c   1.000
_cell.angle_alpha   90.00
_cell.angle_beta   90.00
_cell.angle_gamma   90.00
#
_symmetry.space_group_name_H-M   'P 1'
#
loop_
_entity.id
_entity.type
_entity.pdbx_description
1 polymer ?
#
loop_
_entity_poly.entity_id
_entity_poly.type
_entity_poly.pdbx_seq_one_letter_code
_entity_poly.pdbx_strand_id
1 'polypeptide(L)'
;MSRLMTRRRFLIGSTLTASALGLSGCDALVESDRTRSILKIAEGLTMTAQRFLLGDDALAREFGEADLSPVFRSNGTSMPDNPRYLDWMSRQFSTWRLEVGAVLARAVEGDVIAHADHQA
;
A
#
# COMPACT_ATOMS: atom_id res chain seq x y z
N MET A 1 3.45 -25.42 52.83
CA MET A 1 3.96 -24.51 51.78
C MET A 1 3.07 -24.63 50.55
N SER A 2 2.06 -23.77 50.42
CA SER A 2 1.21 -23.77 49.22
C SER A 2 0.89 -22.33 48.84
N ARG A 3 1.31 -21.96 47.63
CA ARG A 3 0.65 -20.99 46.73
C ARG A 3 1.45 -20.95 45.43
N LEU A 4 1.50 -22.09 44.75
CA LEU A 4 2.08 -22.18 43.41
C LEU A 4 1.33 -21.28 42.40
N MET A 5 0.08 -20.92 42.70
CA MET A 5 -0.69 -19.93 41.95
C MET A 5 -1.11 -18.75 42.83
N THR A 6 -0.43 -17.61 42.65
CA THR A 6 -0.87 -16.31 43.17
C THR A 6 -1.67 -15.58 42.09
N ARG A 7 -2.62 -14.71 42.48
CA ARG A 7 -3.41 -13.88 41.53
C ARG A 7 -2.52 -13.15 40.53
N ARG A 8 -1.37 -12.63 40.99
CA ARG A 8 -0.37 -11.98 40.13
C ARG A 8 0.23 -12.92 39.09
N ARG A 9 0.60 -14.15 39.46
CA ARG A 9 1.13 -15.16 38.51
C ARG A 9 0.07 -15.62 37.52
N PHE A 10 -1.19 -15.74 37.95
CA PHE A 10 -2.31 -16.05 37.06
C PHE A 10 -2.54 -14.94 36.05
N LEU A 11 -2.62 -13.67 36.49
CA LEU A 11 -2.82 -12.54 35.59
C LEU A 11 -1.68 -12.41 34.58
N ILE A 12 -0.42 -12.47 35.04
CA ILE A 12 0.75 -12.44 34.17
C ILE A 12 0.75 -13.60 33.17
N GLY A 13 0.44 -14.83 33.62
CA GLY A 13 0.34 -15.99 32.74
C GLY A 13 -0.77 -15.82 31.70
N SER A 14 -1.93 -15.30 32.09
CA SER A 14 -3.06 -15.09 31.20
C SER A 14 -2.80 -14.00 30.16
N THR A 15 -2.19 -12.87 30.52
CA THR A 15 -1.86 -11.80 29.57
C THR A 15 -0.77 -12.22 28.60
N LEU A 16 0.26 -12.93 29.07
CA LEU A 16 1.29 -13.48 28.18
C LEU A 16 0.71 -14.46 27.17
N THR A 17 -0.15 -15.38 27.62
CA THR A 17 -0.82 -16.35 26.75
C THR A 17 -1.73 -15.65 25.73
N ALA A 18 -2.55 -14.69 26.18
CA ALA A 18 -3.43 -13.92 25.29
C ALA A 18 -2.65 -13.08 24.27
N SER A 19 -1.51 -12.49 24.67
CA SER A 19 -0.65 -11.72 23.77
C SER A 19 0.01 -12.62 22.72
N ALA A 20 0.51 -13.80 23.13
CA ALA A 20 1.10 -14.78 22.21
C ALA A 20 0.08 -15.33 21.21
N LEU A 21 -1.16 -15.60 21.63
CA LEU A 21 -2.25 -16.02 20.76
C LEU A 21 -2.72 -14.88 19.85
N GLY A 22 -2.77 -13.65 20.35
CA GLY A 22 -3.12 -12.47 19.53
C GLY A 22 -2.09 -12.18 18.44
N LEU A 23 -0.79 -12.34 18.75
CA LEU A 23 0.30 -12.13 17.80
C LEU A 23 0.41 -13.28 16.77
N SER A 24 0.30 -14.54 17.19
CA SER A 24 0.34 -15.70 16.27
C SER A 24 -0.96 -15.90 15.48
N GLY A 25 -2.09 -15.45 16.03
CA GLY A 25 -3.40 -15.51 15.37
C GLY A 25 -3.50 -14.59 14.16
N CYS A 26 -2.81 -13.44 14.14
CA CYS A 26 -2.81 -12.54 12.99
C CYS A 26 -2.24 -13.22 11.73
N ASP A 27 -1.08 -13.88 11.84
CA ASP A 27 -0.47 -14.58 10.70
C ASP A 27 -1.33 -15.75 10.22
N ALA A 28 -1.87 -16.54 11.15
CA ALA A 28 -2.75 -17.67 10.81
C ALA A 28 -4.06 -17.22 10.14
N LEU A 29 -4.57 -16.04 10.47
CA LEU A 29 -5.77 -15.47 9.86
C LEU A 29 -5.48 -14.88 8.47
N VAL A 30 -4.33 -14.24 8.28
CA VAL A 30 -3.89 -13.67 7.00
C VAL A 30 -3.55 -14.77 5.98
N GLU A 31 -2.98 -15.89 6.44
CA GLU A 31 -2.60 -17.02 5.58
C GLU A 31 -3.74 -18.03 5.37
N SER A 32 -4.86 -17.89 6.07
CA SER A 32 -6.01 -18.80 5.97
C SER A 32 -6.82 -18.61 4.69
N ASP A 33 -6.88 -19.65 3.87
CA ASP A 33 -7.71 -19.70 2.66
C ASP A 33 -9.20 -19.46 2.94
N ARG A 34 -9.69 -19.90 4.10
CA ARG A 34 -11.08 -19.65 4.52
C ARG A 34 -11.31 -18.16 4.76
N THR A 35 -10.39 -17.48 5.45
CA THR A 35 -10.49 -16.05 5.71
C THR A 35 -10.44 -15.27 4.40
N ARG A 36 -9.52 -15.61 3.50
CA ARG A 36 -9.43 -15.04 2.15
C ARG A 36 -10.72 -15.25 1.35
N SER A 37 -11.32 -16.44 1.42
CA SER A 37 -12.60 -16.73 0.75
C SER A 37 -13.74 -15.87 1.27
N ILE A 38 -13.84 -15.68 2.58
CA ILE A 38 -14.87 -14.81 3.18
C ILE A 38 -14.67 -13.37 2.74
N LEU A 39 -13.43 -12.86 2.76
CA LEU A 39 -13.09 -11.52 2.29
C LEU A 39 -13.46 -11.32 0.82
N LYS A 40 -13.18 -12.30 -0.05
CA LYS A 40 -13.59 -12.25 -1.48
C LYS A 40 -15.10 -12.14 -1.65
N ILE A 41 -15.87 -12.86 -0.83
CA ILE A 41 -17.34 -12.76 -0.87
C ILE A 41 -17.79 -11.38 -0.38
N ALA A 42 -17.22 -10.90 0.73
CA ALA A 42 -17.52 -9.58 1.28
C ALA A 42 -17.19 -8.45 0.29
N GLU A 43 -16.07 -8.57 -0.43
CA GLU A 43 -15.66 -7.64 -1.49
C GLU A 43 -16.68 -7.62 -2.63
N GLY A 44 -17.11 -8.78 -3.13
CA GLY A 44 -18.14 -8.87 -4.17
C GLY A 44 -19.49 -8.30 -3.74
N LEU A 45 -19.93 -8.60 -2.51
CA LEU A 45 -21.15 -8.03 -1.95
C LEU A 45 -21.06 -6.52 -1.80
N THR A 46 -19.91 -6.02 -1.33
CA THR A 46 -19.68 -4.58 -1.16
C THR A 46 -19.67 -3.86 -2.51
N MET A 47 -18.96 -4.41 -3.50
CA MET A 47 -18.89 -3.86 -4.85
C MET A 47 -20.29 -3.78 -5.50
N THR A 48 -21.08 -4.85 -5.39
CA THR A 48 -22.44 -4.90 -5.95
C THR A 48 -23.39 -3.96 -5.22
N ALA A 49 -23.35 -3.92 -3.89
CA ALA A 49 -24.16 -2.99 -3.11
C ALA A 49 -23.80 -1.52 -3.40
N GLN A 50 -22.51 -1.19 -3.49
CA GLN A 50 -22.05 0.16 -3.83
C GLN A 50 -22.54 0.59 -5.21
N ARG A 51 -22.36 -0.25 -6.24
CA ARG A 51 -22.83 0.06 -7.60
C ARG A 51 -24.35 0.15 -7.70
N PHE A 52 -25.07 -0.71 -6.99
CA PHE A 52 -26.53 -0.64 -6.95
C PHE A 52 -27.04 0.65 -6.30
N LEU A 53 -26.41 1.10 -5.21
CA LEU A 53 -26.83 2.30 -4.48
C LEU A 53 -26.34 3.61 -5.13
N LEU A 54 -25.13 3.62 -5.69
CA LEU A 54 -24.50 4.82 -6.27
C LEU A 54 -24.77 4.97 -7.78
N GLY A 55 -25.17 3.88 -8.46
CA GLY A 55 -25.24 3.80 -9.91
C GLY A 55 -23.87 3.51 -10.54
N ASP A 56 -23.89 3.00 -11.78
CA ASP A 56 -22.68 2.68 -12.54
C ASP A 56 -22.01 3.93 -13.15
N ASP A 57 -22.74 5.04 -13.25
CA ASP A 57 -22.32 6.28 -13.94
C ASP A 57 -22.04 7.45 -12.98
N ALA A 58 -21.74 7.16 -11.71
CA ALA A 58 -21.33 8.20 -10.77
C ALA A 58 -19.94 8.74 -11.13
N LEU A 59 -19.89 9.66 -12.11
CA LEU A 59 -18.67 10.39 -12.47
C LEU A 59 -18.20 11.22 -11.26
N ALA A 60 -16.88 11.37 -11.16
CA ALA A 60 -16.31 12.32 -10.22
C ALA A 60 -16.87 13.72 -10.51
N ARG A 61 -17.20 14.49 -9.46
CA ARG A 61 -17.63 15.87 -9.63
C ARG A 61 -16.58 16.65 -10.42
N GLU A 62 -17.02 17.28 -11.50
CA GLU A 62 -16.18 18.22 -12.24
C GLU A 62 -16.14 19.56 -11.52
N PHE A 63 -15.00 20.23 -11.61
CA PHE A 63 -14.71 21.48 -10.95
C PHE A 63 -14.20 22.49 -11.99
N GLY A 64 -14.61 23.74 -11.85
CA GLY A 64 -14.21 24.81 -12.75
C GLY A 64 -12.87 25.44 -12.36
N GLU A 65 -12.40 26.38 -13.17
CA GLU A 65 -11.17 27.14 -12.86
C GLU A 65 -11.24 27.89 -11.53
N ALA A 66 -12.44 28.33 -11.13
CA ALA A 66 -12.68 29.01 -9.86
C ALA A 66 -12.44 28.11 -8.62
N ASP A 67 -12.48 26.78 -8.80
CA ASP A 67 -12.24 25.80 -7.73
C ASP A 67 -10.75 25.43 -7.60
N LEU A 68 -9.88 25.93 -8.49
CA LEU A 68 -8.44 25.71 -8.40
C LEU A 68 -7.91 26.36 -7.11
N SER A 69 -7.29 25.54 -6.26
CA SER A 69 -6.63 26.07 -5.06
C SER A 69 -5.56 27.10 -5.47
N PRO A 70 -5.55 28.31 -4.90
CA PRO A 70 -4.50 29.29 -5.17
C PRO A 70 -3.13 28.85 -4.66
N VAL A 71 -3.10 27.83 -3.78
CA VAL A 71 -1.88 27.25 -3.22
C VAL A 71 -1.92 25.74 -3.43
N PHE A 72 -0.99 25.22 -4.23
CA PHE A 72 -0.79 23.78 -4.38
C PHE A 72 0.38 23.35 -3.48
N ARG A 73 0.09 22.55 -2.46
CA ARG A 73 1.13 22.05 -1.55
C ARG A 73 1.87 20.89 -2.22
N SER A 74 3.20 20.90 -2.16
CA SER A 74 3.98 19.73 -2.58
C SER A 74 3.77 18.58 -1.60
N ASN A 75 3.62 17.37 -2.12
CA ASN A 75 3.71 16.16 -1.29
C ASN A 75 5.18 15.92 -0.95
N GLY A 76 5.58 16.24 0.28
CA GLY A 76 6.98 16.13 0.74
C GLY A 76 7.81 17.35 0.37
N THR A 77 8.90 17.14 -0.38
CA THR A 77 9.94 18.15 -0.64
C THR A 77 9.72 18.85 -1.98
N SER A 78 9.65 20.18 -1.97
CA SER A 78 9.49 21.00 -3.19
C SER A 78 10.79 21.22 -3.96
N MET A 79 11.94 21.25 -3.28
CA MET A 79 13.27 21.37 -3.87
C MET A 79 14.21 20.33 -3.25
N PRO A 80 14.31 19.13 -3.86
CA PRO A 80 15.23 18.08 -3.40
C PRO A 80 16.68 18.55 -3.46
N ASP A 81 17.47 18.21 -2.45
CA ASP A 81 18.92 18.47 -2.36
C ASP A 81 19.77 17.40 -3.09
N ASN A 82 19.16 16.70 -4.07
CA ASN A 82 19.81 15.66 -4.84
C ASN A 82 20.68 16.27 -5.97
N PRO A 83 21.98 16.00 -6.04
CA PRO A 83 22.86 16.54 -7.09
C PRO A 83 22.39 16.29 -8.52
N ARG A 84 21.75 15.14 -8.78
CA ARG A 84 21.18 14.77 -10.09
C ARG A 84 19.97 15.63 -10.44
N TYR A 85 19.11 15.89 -9.45
CA TYR A 85 17.98 16.81 -9.60
C TYR A 85 18.48 18.24 -9.88
N LEU A 86 19.51 18.69 -9.17
CA LEU A 86 20.09 20.01 -9.37
C LEU A 86 20.73 20.17 -10.77
N ASP A 87 21.42 19.15 -11.30
CA ASP A 87 21.93 19.15 -12.68
C ASP A 87 20.78 19.22 -13.70
N TRP A 88 19.76 18.38 -13.57
CA TRP A 88 18.59 18.43 -14.45
C TRP A 88 17.89 19.79 -14.40
N MET A 89 17.67 20.34 -13.22
CA MET A 89 17.07 21.66 -13.03
C MET A 89 17.89 22.75 -13.73
N SER A 90 19.23 22.71 -13.62
CA SER A 90 20.12 23.67 -14.30
C SER A 90 20.02 23.62 -15.83
N ARG A 91 19.62 22.46 -16.39
CA ARG A 91 19.42 22.22 -17.82
C ARG A 91 17.95 22.27 -18.24
N GLN A 92 17.06 22.78 -17.38
CA GLN A 92 15.61 22.81 -17.62
C GLN A 92 15.03 21.44 -17.97
N PHE A 93 15.56 20.37 -17.35
CA PHE A 93 15.19 18.97 -17.57
C PHE A 93 15.39 18.48 -19.02
N SER A 94 16.11 19.22 -19.87
CA SER A 94 16.34 18.85 -21.28
C SER A 94 17.04 17.50 -21.48
N THR A 95 17.79 17.04 -20.48
CA THR A 95 18.52 15.77 -20.48
C THR A 95 17.83 14.69 -19.64
N TRP A 96 16.74 15.02 -18.96
CA TRP A 96 16.01 14.07 -18.12
C TRP A 96 15.28 13.03 -18.98
N ARG A 97 15.24 11.79 -18.51
CA ARG A 97 14.52 10.69 -19.15
C ARG A 97 13.71 9.92 -18.11
N LEU A 98 12.46 9.61 -18.46
CA LEU A 98 11.63 8.71 -17.68
C LEU A 98 11.97 7.27 -18.07
N GLU A 99 12.44 6.49 -17.12
CA GLU A 99 12.52 5.05 -17.29
C GLU A 99 11.12 4.45 -17.14
N VAL A 100 10.65 3.77 -18.19
CA VAL A 100 9.37 3.07 -18.17
C VAL A 100 9.65 1.56 -18.14
N GLY A 101 9.66 1.00 -16.94
CA GLY A 101 9.73 -0.44 -16.74
C GLY A 101 8.36 -1.10 -16.98
N ALA A 102 8.34 -2.21 -17.70
CA ALA A 102 7.17 -3.08 -17.78
C ALA A 102 7.39 -4.31 -16.87
N VAL A 103 6.48 -4.55 -15.93
CA VAL A 103 6.39 -5.86 -15.27
C VAL A 103 5.53 -6.75 -16.17
N LEU A 104 6.16 -7.41 -17.14
CA LEU A 104 5.49 -8.41 -17.97
C LEU A 104 5.21 -9.63 -17.10
N ALA A 105 3.95 -9.83 -16.72
CA ALA A 105 3.51 -11.05 -16.02
C ALA A 105 3.58 -12.33 -16.88
N ARG A 106 3.97 -12.21 -18.16
CA ARG A 106 4.15 -13.32 -19.08
C ARG A 106 5.29 -13.02 -20.04
N ALA A 107 6.30 -13.90 -20.06
CA ALA A 107 7.35 -13.85 -21.06
C ALA A 107 6.70 -13.99 -22.45
N VAL A 108 6.79 -12.94 -23.25
CA VAL A 108 6.62 -13.03 -24.69
C VAL A 108 8.02 -12.86 -25.24
N GLU A 109 8.54 -13.89 -25.88
CA GLU A 109 9.85 -13.89 -26.49
C GLU A 109 9.87 -12.82 -27.60
N GLY A 110 10.58 -11.73 -27.33
CA GLY A 110 10.71 -10.57 -28.20
C GLY A 110 11.79 -9.68 -27.62
N ASP A 111 12.76 -9.33 -28.45
CA ASP A 111 14.02 -8.69 -28.08
C ASP A 111 13.75 -7.35 -27.37
N VAL A 112 13.89 -7.33 -26.03
CA VAL A 112 13.87 -6.10 -25.23
C VAL A 112 15.22 -6.01 -24.55
N ILE A 113 15.99 -4.99 -24.95
CA ILE A 113 17.26 -4.64 -24.32
C ILE A 113 16.94 -4.11 -22.91
N ALA A 114 16.93 -5.01 -21.92
CA ALA A 114 16.88 -4.65 -20.52
C ALA A 114 18.30 -4.26 -20.08
N HIS A 115 18.53 -2.96 -19.82
CA HIS A 115 19.73 -2.54 -19.11
C HIS A 115 19.49 -2.71 -17.61
N ALA A 116 20.06 -3.77 -17.05
CA ALA A 116 20.10 -3.96 -15.60
C ALA A 116 21.12 -2.98 -15.01
N ASP A 117 20.67 -1.91 -14.35
CA ASP A 117 21.54 -1.10 -13.51
C ASP A 117 21.65 -1.77 -12.14
N HIS A 118 22.77 -2.45 -11.94
CA HIS A 118 23.18 -3.02 -10.66
C HIS A 118 23.90 -1.89 -9.90
N GLN A 119 23.23 -1.23 -8.96
CA GLN A 119 23.92 -0.28 -8.07
C GLN A 119 23.90 -0.77 -6.62
N ALA A 120 25.13 -0.92 -6.10
CA ALA A 120 25.50 -1.03 -4.71
C ALA A 120 25.41 0.34 -4.01
#